data_AF-A0A1F3STA2-F1
#
_entry.id   AF-A0A1F3STA2-F1
#
_cell.length_a   1.000
_cell.length_b   1.000
_cell.length_c   1.000
_cell.angle_alpha   90.00
_cell.angle_beta   90.00
_cell.angle_gamma   90.00
#
_symmetry.space_group_name_H-M   'P 1'
#
loop_
_entity.id
_entity.type
_entity.pdbx_description
1 polymer ?
#
loop_
_entity_poly.entity_id
_entity_poly.type
_entity_poly.pdbx_seq_one_letter_code
_entity_poly.pdbx_strand_id
1 'polypeptide(L)'
;MRIILPFILGMTLSASLLAGTVTTIPHGIGVYVSPTGRDYFQNSADDLARRFKVNLNHQNLGNKHEDMGEKTLDQLIPDNPKLTSLIKQAKYYFAKFFRSREITFRNKHHLIIDAKNIDVTANWNHVGIDFIKHTHGPTAPTRLTLNLVLNNFRLTVDKVDVKDRLHSFLETIGVDKIIFGSAAGTVPLTFKVPVDVLVQNGKFHFTVYPPETNLDQFRLALDFKKPMRLPVVEIIVNGTRARTRLDEIEKLLRDKRTDLMAGLTKSVSTYLNEDFGPTIQKTLTEKANLKFAASESMKPLGAPSTSVTPFQYKLLPAGLDYKDDHLHFFLNAFIKDPKYSTVPALDDRQTAFLGVQTRTLNRHAFDVAVSLNEGFINQLLQLSDRRGYYDYTTTSDGTQYENVHRPQFALGGRTGLSNGLPPIVKLKIKYNVTGVKQYAVNNPIEVEFDLKLRYPIKNGKAQIVVDGVDRDSVYVAARFARFEILWPKVLEAAKDTLAGMDLSGMVLCDEIPVPTDLFGFPMRITHAEPDANGHILVFMDYDL
;
A
#
# COMPACT_ATOMS: atom_id res chain seq x y z
N MET A 1 4.31 -5.18 -14.96
CA MET A 1 4.11 -3.75 -14.66
C MET A 1 2.96 -3.45 -13.67
N ARG A 2 1.92 -4.30 -13.52
CA ARG A 2 0.77 -4.05 -12.59
C ARG A 2 0.79 -4.83 -11.25
N ILE A 3 1.84 -5.62 -10.98
CA ILE A 3 1.88 -6.63 -9.90
C ILE A 3 2.61 -6.12 -8.63
N ILE A 4 3.59 -5.25 -8.79
CA ILE A 4 4.39 -4.69 -7.69
C ILE A 4 3.63 -3.59 -6.95
N LEU A 5 2.70 -2.95 -7.67
CA LEU A 5 1.98 -1.76 -7.24
C LEU A 5 0.96 -2.02 -6.12
N PRO A 6 0.15 -3.09 -6.16
CA PRO A 6 -0.87 -3.33 -5.13
C PRO A 6 -0.29 -3.78 -3.79
N PHE A 7 0.90 -4.39 -3.80
CA PHE A 7 1.56 -4.97 -2.64
C PHE A 7 2.15 -3.95 -1.66
N ILE A 8 2.43 -2.73 -2.11
CA ILE A 8 2.91 -1.64 -1.23
C ILE A 8 1.74 -0.70 -0.84
N LEU A 9 0.59 -0.82 -1.51
CA LEU A 9 -0.55 0.12 -1.44
C LEU A 9 -1.69 -0.30 -0.52
N GLY A 10 -1.52 -1.39 0.23
CA GLY A 10 -2.56 -2.07 1.00
C GLY A 10 -2.98 -1.45 2.33
N MET A 11 -2.59 -0.22 2.62
CA MET A 11 -3.11 0.53 3.77
C MET A 11 -3.96 1.65 3.20
N THR A 12 -5.27 1.44 3.11
CA THR A 12 -6.22 2.46 2.67
C THR A 12 -6.96 3.08 3.84
N LEU A 13 -6.93 4.41 3.86
CA LEU A 13 -7.90 5.31 4.45
C LEU A 13 -7.71 6.66 3.66
N SER A 14 -8.73 7.51 3.56
CA SER A 14 -8.93 8.51 2.46
C SER A 14 -9.49 9.87 2.95
N ALA A 15 -9.39 11.06 2.32
CA ALA A 15 -8.36 11.78 1.55
C ALA A 15 -8.78 13.29 1.40
N SER A 16 -7.94 14.30 1.74
CA SER A 16 -7.89 15.71 1.24
C SER A 16 -6.91 16.63 2.04
N LEU A 17 -6.20 17.57 1.40
CA LEU A 17 -5.05 18.34 1.96
C LEU A 17 -5.42 19.49 2.92
N LEU A 18 -4.60 19.75 3.95
CA LEU A 18 -4.47 21.07 4.62
C LEU A 18 -3.04 21.32 5.13
N ALA A 19 -2.60 22.58 5.00
CA ALA A 19 -1.33 23.10 5.48
C ALA A 19 -1.55 23.96 6.75
N GLY A 20 -0.65 23.81 7.71
CA GLY A 20 -0.54 24.59 8.95
C GLY A 20 0.71 24.10 9.69
N THR A 21 1.28 24.90 10.57
CA THR A 21 2.37 24.47 11.48
C THR A 21 1.80 23.48 12.50
N VAL A 22 2.30 22.24 12.50
CA VAL A 22 1.58 21.08 13.03
C VAL A 22 2.38 20.36 14.13
N THR A 23 1.77 20.19 15.31
CA THR A 23 2.16 19.20 16.32
C THR A 23 1.71 17.81 15.88
N THR A 24 2.65 16.88 15.69
CA THR A 24 2.35 15.48 15.35
C THR A 24 2.44 14.60 16.59
N ILE A 25 1.54 13.63 16.70
CA ILE A 25 1.59 12.57 17.71
C ILE A 25 2.56 11.49 17.19
N PRO A 26 3.73 11.33 17.82
CA PRO A 26 4.71 10.33 17.39
C PRO A 26 4.16 8.93 17.58
N HIS A 27 4.40 8.02 16.63
CA HIS A 27 3.90 6.64 16.68
C HIS A 27 2.40 6.55 16.96
N GLY A 28 1.60 7.46 16.35
CA GLY A 28 0.15 7.49 16.53
C GLY A 28 -0.51 6.16 16.16
N ILE A 29 -0.03 5.53 15.08
CA ILE A 29 -0.41 4.16 14.70
C ILE A 29 0.84 3.36 14.38
N GLY A 30 0.93 2.14 14.91
CA GLY A 30 1.93 1.15 14.51
C GLY A 30 1.26 -0.07 13.88
N VAL A 31 1.89 -0.67 12.88
CA VAL A 31 1.46 -1.92 12.26
C VAL A 31 2.60 -2.91 12.40
N TYR A 32 2.32 -4.05 13.00
CA TYR A 32 3.28 -5.12 13.27
C TYR A 32 2.83 -6.36 12.52
N VAL A 33 3.57 -6.73 11.47
CA VAL A 33 3.32 -7.97 10.74
C VAL A 33 4.21 -9.06 11.34
N SER A 34 3.59 -10.12 11.83
CA SER A 34 4.29 -11.26 12.44
C SER A 34 5.06 -12.07 11.40
N PRO A 35 5.98 -12.96 11.81
CA PRO A 35 6.57 -13.95 10.91
C PRO A 35 5.51 -14.74 10.13
N THR A 36 4.47 -15.24 10.81
CA THR A 36 3.36 -15.97 10.16
C THR A 36 2.62 -15.10 9.15
N GLY A 37 2.34 -13.84 9.50
CA GLY A 37 1.72 -12.89 8.59
C GLY A 37 2.59 -12.55 7.37
N ARG A 38 3.93 -12.60 7.52
CA ARG A 38 4.88 -12.40 6.41
C ARG A 38 5.01 -13.60 5.49
N ASP A 39 4.97 -14.81 6.03
CA ASP A 39 5.03 -16.06 5.25
C ASP A 39 3.89 -16.12 4.21
N TYR A 40 2.76 -15.48 4.52
CA TYR A 40 1.65 -15.38 3.58
C TYR A 40 1.98 -14.51 2.35
N PHE A 41 2.71 -13.41 2.51
CA PHE A 41 3.18 -12.60 1.38
C PHE A 41 4.26 -13.30 0.55
N GLN A 42 5.03 -14.18 1.17
CA GLN A 42 6.02 -14.99 0.47
C GLN A 42 5.34 -16.02 -0.43
N ASN A 43 4.25 -16.64 0.03
CA ASN A 43 3.70 -17.82 -0.64
C ASN A 43 2.40 -17.58 -1.43
N SER A 44 1.72 -16.45 -1.23
CA SER A 44 0.36 -16.22 -1.75
C SER A 44 0.22 -14.95 -2.60
N ALA A 45 1.29 -14.44 -3.22
CA ALA A 45 1.19 -13.20 -4.00
C ALA A 45 0.47 -13.36 -5.36
N ASP A 46 0.26 -14.59 -5.83
CA ASP A 46 -0.68 -14.87 -6.93
C ASP A 46 -2.13 -14.61 -6.51
N ASP A 47 -2.51 -14.94 -5.27
CA ASP A 47 -3.82 -14.59 -4.72
C ASP A 47 -3.98 -13.08 -4.54
N LEU A 48 -2.91 -12.38 -4.15
CA LEU A 48 -2.88 -10.91 -4.15
C LEU A 48 -3.24 -10.37 -5.53
N ALA A 49 -2.51 -10.78 -6.57
CA ALA A 49 -2.74 -10.28 -7.92
C ALA A 49 -4.16 -10.54 -8.42
N ARG A 50 -4.73 -11.73 -8.12
CA ARG A 50 -6.13 -12.07 -8.41
C ARG A 50 -7.11 -11.14 -7.67
N ARG A 51 -6.89 -10.89 -6.38
CA ARG A 51 -7.74 -10.00 -5.55
C ARG A 51 -7.69 -8.54 -6.04
N PHE A 52 -6.57 -8.11 -6.60
CA PHE A 52 -6.46 -6.82 -7.31
C PHE A 52 -7.00 -6.81 -8.74
N LYS A 53 -7.71 -7.88 -9.16
CA LYS A 53 -8.27 -8.06 -10.50
C LYS A 53 -7.21 -8.00 -11.61
N VAL A 54 -5.97 -8.36 -11.30
CA VAL A 54 -4.89 -8.48 -12.27
C VAL A 54 -4.74 -9.96 -12.61
N ASN A 55 -5.19 -10.35 -13.80
CA ASN A 55 -4.86 -11.68 -14.33
C ASN A 55 -3.39 -11.67 -14.78
N LEU A 56 -2.54 -12.34 -14.00
CA LEU A 56 -1.12 -12.46 -14.31
C LEU A 56 -0.86 -13.47 -15.44
N ASN A 57 -1.81 -14.38 -15.65
CA ASN A 57 -1.64 -15.51 -16.53
C ASN A 57 -2.13 -15.24 -17.95
N HIS A 58 -2.98 -14.24 -18.15
CA HIS A 58 -3.54 -13.94 -19.47
C HIS A 58 -3.85 -12.46 -19.63
N GLN A 59 -3.33 -11.85 -20.70
CA GLN A 59 -3.57 -10.46 -21.07
C GLN A 59 -3.77 -10.32 -22.57
N ASN A 60 -4.91 -9.76 -22.96
CA ASN A 60 -5.14 -9.32 -24.33
C ASN A 60 -4.73 -7.83 -24.45
N LEU A 61 -3.71 -7.56 -25.26
CA LEU A 61 -3.18 -6.23 -25.51
C LEU A 61 -3.84 -5.54 -26.72
N GLY A 62 -4.77 -6.23 -27.38
CA GLY A 62 -5.54 -5.74 -28.51
C GLY A 62 -4.69 -5.52 -29.76
N ASN A 63 -5.10 -4.55 -30.56
CA ASN A 63 -4.37 -4.15 -31.78
C ASN A 63 -3.35 -3.06 -31.45
N LYS A 64 -2.19 -3.11 -32.09
CA LYS A 64 -1.16 -2.06 -32.02
C LYS A 64 -0.89 -1.52 -33.41
N HIS A 65 -0.76 -0.20 -33.48
CA HIS A 65 -0.40 0.55 -34.67
C HIS A 65 0.81 1.41 -34.32
N GLU A 66 1.90 1.21 -35.06
CA GLU A 66 3.12 2.00 -34.93
C GLU A 66 3.35 2.76 -36.24
N ASP A 67 3.44 4.09 -36.14
CA ASP A 67 3.84 4.97 -37.23
C ASP A 67 5.27 5.45 -36.94
N MET A 68 6.24 4.95 -37.71
CA MET A 68 7.66 5.27 -37.50
C MET A 68 8.08 6.64 -38.03
N GLY A 69 7.16 7.40 -38.64
CA GLY A 69 7.45 8.64 -39.37
C GLY A 69 8.37 8.43 -40.57
N GLU A 70 8.78 9.54 -41.21
CA GLU A 70 9.74 9.49 -42.30
C GLU A 70 11.17 9.31 -41.80
N LYS A 71 11.81 8.19 -42.14
CA LYS A 71 13.22 7.90 -41.80
C LYS A 71 14.01 7.47 -43.03
N THR A 72 15.30 7.73 -43.07
CA THR A 72 16.18 7.10 -44.08
C THR A 72 16.46 5.64 -43.68
N LEU A 73 16.89 4.81 -44.64
CA LEU A 73 17.28 3.41 -44.35
C LEU A 73 18.38 3.33 -43.27
N ASP A 74 19.32 4.27 -43.29
CA ASP A 74 20.41 4.36 -42.31
C ASP A 74 19.88 4.64 -40.90
N GLN A 75 18.79 5.39 -40.78
CA GLN A 75 18.12 5.68 -39.50
C GLN A 75 17.22 4.53 -39.01
N LEU A 76 16.82 3.61 -39.91
CA LEU A 76 16.02 2.43 -39.55
C LEU A 76 16.89 1.27 -39.05
N ILE A 77 18.18 1.25 -39.38
CA ILE A 77 19.10 0.17 -39.03
C ILE A 77 20.44 0.76 -38.52
N PRO A 78 20.42 1.50 -37.39
CA PRO A 78 21.59 2.25 -36.93
C PRO A 78 22.77 1.33 -36.53
N ASP A 79 22.50 0.12 -36.05
CA ASP A 79 23.50 -0.71 -35.35
C ASP A 79 24.01 -1.93 -36.14
N ASN A 80 23.82 -1.97 -37.46
CA ASN A 80 24.30 -3.08 -38.29
C ASN A 80 25.00 -2.62 -39.59
N PRO A 81 26.30 -2.27 -39.53
CA PRO A 81 27.05 -1.75 -40.66
C PRO A 81 27.06 -2.65 -41.89
N LYS A 82 27.03 -3.98 -41.68
CA LYS A 82 26.99 -4.98 -42.76
C LYS A 82 25.65 -4.95 -43.49
N LEU A 83 24.54 -4.93 -42.75
CA LEU A 83 23.20 -4.85 -43.32
C LEU A 83 22.97 -3.50 -44.03
N THR A 84 23.43 -2.41 -43.43
CA THR A 84 23.39 -1.06 -44.02
C THR A 84 24.16 -1.00 -45.34
N SER A 85 25.34 -1.62 -45.42
CA SER A 85 26.13 -1.71 -46.66
C SER A 85 25.41 -2.53 -47.76
N LEU A 86 24.84 -3.69 -47.41
CA LEU A 86 24.08 -4.52 -48.33
C LEU A 86 22.84 -3.80 -48.88
N ILE A 87 22.11 -3.09 -48.02
CA ILE A 87 20.94 -2.31 -48.41
C ILE A 87 21.32 -1.16 -49.34
N LYS A 88 22.43 -0.47 -49.07
CA LYS A 88 22.95 0.58 -49.96
C LYS A 88 23.32 0.03 -51.33
N GLN A 89 23.94 -1.15 -51.39
CA GLN A 89 24.25 -1.83 -52.66
C GLN A 89 22.98 -2.25 -53.40
N ALA A 90 22.03 -2.90 -52.71
CA ALA A 90 20.75 -3.31 -53.30
C ALA A 90 19.99 -2.09 -53.86
N LYS A 91 19.94 -0.99 -53.10
CA LYS A 91 19.35 0.28 -53.53
C LYS A 91 20.07 0.88 -54.73
N TYR A 92 21.40 0.86 -54.75
CA TYR A 92 22.19 1.33 -55.89
C TYR A 92 21.85 0.55 -57.16
N TYR A 93 21.82 -0.78 -57.10
CA TYR A 93 21.46 -1.61 -58.24
C TYR A 93 20.00 -1.40 -58.63
N PHE A 94 19.06 -1.37 -57.69
CA PHE A 94 17.65 -1.07 -57.98
C PHE A 94 17.48 0.28 -58.69
N ALA A 95 18.10 1.35 -58.18
CA ALA A 95 18.03 2.68 -58.79
C ALA A 95 18.73 2.75 -60.16
N LYS A 96 19.75 1.91 -60.39
CA LYS A 96 20.46 1.80 -61.67
C LYS A 96 19.63 1.05 -62.72
N PHE A 97 18.96 -0.04 -62.33
CA PHE A 97 18.17 -0.89 -63.22
C PHE A 97 16.76 -0.35 -63.48
N PHE A 98 16.12 0.25 -62.48
CA PHE A 98 14.75 0.76 -62.57
C PHE A 98 14.75 2.30 -62.69
N ARG A 99 15.14 2.80 -63.86
CA ARG A 99 14.92 4.20 -64.26
C ARG A 99 13.66 4.31 -65.13
N SER A 100 12.49 4.07 -64.54
CA SER A 100 11.21 4.33 -65.21
C SER A 100 10.50 5.52 -64.54
N ARG A 101 9.64 6.24 -65.28
CA ARG A 101 8.83 7.34 -64.73
C ARG A 101 7.78 6.86 -63.70
N GLU A 102 7.54 5.54 -63.60
CA GLU A 102 6.48 4.95 -62.78
C GLU A 102 6.98 4.44 -61.42
N ILE A 103 8.28 4.14 -61.26
CA ILE A 103 8.86 3.66 -59.99
C ILE A 103 9.83 4.72 -59.47
N THR A 104 9.40 5.50 -58.48
CA THR A 104 10.26 6.46 -57.79
C THR A 104 10.73 5.88 -56.44
N PHE A 105 11.99 5.45 -56.38
CA PHE A 105 12.62 5.03 -55.14
C PHE A 105 13.10 6.26 -54.36
N ARG A 106 12.36 6.67 -53.33
CA ARG A 106 12.69 7.82 -52.48
C ARG A 106 13.79 7.43 -51.49
N ASN A 107 14.51 8.43 -50.98
CA ASN A 107 15.56 8.19 -49.99
C ASN A 107 15.02 7.91 -48.58
N LYS A 108 13.78 8.34 -48.32
CA LYS A 108 13.08 8.20 -47.06
C LYS A 108 11.99 7.14 -47.17
N HIS A 109 11.76 6.45 -46.07
CA HIS A 109 10.75 5.42 -45.87
C HIS A 109 9.80 5.88 -44.77
N HIS A 110 8.52 5.57 -44.89
CA HIS A 110 7.52 5.84 -43.86
C HIS A 110 6.80 4.54 -43.52
N LEU A 111 7.40 3.78 -42.60
CA LEU A 111 6.92 2.46 -42.22
C LEU A 111 5.77 2.57 -41.23
N ILE A 112 4.69 1.88 -41.56
CA ILE A 112 3.53 1.64 -40.70
C ILE A 112 3.52 0.16 -40.35
N ILE A 113 3.46 -0.14 -39.06
CA ILE A 113 3.40 -1.50 -38.54
C ILE A 113 2.07 -1.69 -37.83
N ASP A 114 1.29 -2.65 -38.29
CA ASP A 114 -0.01 -3.02 -37.72
C ASP A 114 0.07 -4.45 -37.16
N ALA A 115 -0.05 -4.60 -35.85
CA ALA A 115 -0.13 -5.89 -35.17
C ALA A 115 -1.54 -6.12 -34.62
N LYS A 116 -2.18 -7.21 -35.03
CA LYS A 116 -3.57 -7.53 -34.67
C LYS A 116 -3.65 -8.59 -33.59
N ASN A 117 -4.57 -8.39 -32.66
CA ASN A 117 -4.92 -9.32 -31.58
C ASN A 117 -3.69 -9.91 -30.90
N ILE A 118 -2.95 -9.04 -30.19
CA ILE A 118 -1.81 -9.47 -29.39
C ILE A 118 -2.33 -10.07 -28.09
N ASP A 119 -2.07 -11.35 -27.89
CA ASP A 119 -2.42 -12.09 -26.70
C ASP A 119 -1.16 -12.57 -25.98
N VAL A 120 -1.13 -12.43 -24.65
CA VAL A 120 -0.01 -12.86 -23.82
C VAL A 120 -0.54 -13.80 -22.75
N THR A 121 -0.09 -15.04 -22.78
CA THR A 121 -0.27 -16.02 -21.72
C THR A 121 1.04 -16.18 -20.96
N ALA A 122 0.99 -16.19 -19.63
CA ALA A 122 2.13 -16.46 -18.76
C ALA A 122 1.71 -17.50 -17.72
N ASN A 123 2.60 -18.42 -17.35
CA ASN A 123 2.35 -19.40 -16.30
C ASN A 123 3.36 -19.21 -15.19
N TRP A 124 2.94 -18.51 -14.14
CA TRP A 124 3.74 -18.27 -12.95
C TRP A 124 3.72 -19.50 -12.06
N ASN A 125 4.91 -19.96 -11.67
CA ASN A 125 5.10 -20.99 -10.66
C ASN A 125 5.05 -20.41 -9.25
N HIS A 126 5.54 -19.19 -9.12
CA HIS A 126 5.66 -18.50 -7.84
C HIS A 126 5.72 -16.99 -8.06
N VAL A 127 4.95 -16.26 -7.27
CA VAL A 127 5.06 -14.83 -7.06
C VAL A 127 5.06 -14.66 -5.55
N GLY A 128 6.11 -14.03 -5.03
CA GLY A 128 6.32 -13.90 -3.59
C GLY A 128 7.18 -12.71 -3.23
N ILE A 129 7.06 -12.22 -2.01
CA ILE A 129 7.88 -11.11 -1.52
C ILE A 129 8.53 -11.46 -0.20
N ASP A 130 9.86 -11.43 -0.21
CA ASP A 130 10.68 -11.58 0.97
C ASP A 130 10.97 -10.23 1.61
N PHE A 131 10.91 -10.18 2.92
CA PHE A 131 11.35 -9.04 3.70
C PHE A 131 12.67 -9.40 4.37
N ILE A 132 13.73 -8.66 4.07
CA ILE A 132 15.06 -8.91 4.62
C ILE A 132 15.26 -8.02 5.84
N LYS A 133 15.51 -8.65 7.00
CA LYS A 133 15.87 -7.95 8.24
C LYS A 133 17.31 -7.45 8.14
N HIS A 134 17.50 -6.14 8.13
CA HIS A 134 18.83 -5.56 8.27
C HIS A 134 19.25 -5.54 9.74
N THR A 135 20.51 -5.84 9.99
CA THR A 135 21.16 -5.76 11.31
C THR A 135 21.63 -4.34 11.67
N HIS A 136 21.31 -3.34 10.84
CA HIS A 136 21.77 -1.96 11.02
C HIS A 136 20.62 -1.05 11.43
N GLY A 137 20.94 0.01 12.20
CA GLY A 137 20.01 0.82 12.99
C GLY A 137 18.84 1.48 12.24
N PRO A 138 17.99 2.25 12.95
CA PRO A 138 16.66 2.68 12.49
C PRO A 138 16.62 3.60 11.26
N THR A 139 17.79 3.99 10.72
CA THR A 139 17.93 4.79 9.49
C THR A 139 18.32 3.97 8.26
N ALA A 140 18.62 2.68 8.43
CA ALA A 140 18.89 1.79 7.30
C ALA A 140 17.58 1.51 6.52
N PRO A 141 17.63 1.46 5.18
CA PRO A 141 16.47 1.08 4.41
C PRO A 141 16.03 -0.35 4.76
N THR A 142 14.72 -0.60 4.72
CA THR A 142 14.19 -1.97 4.76
C THR A 142 14.21 -2.56 3.37
N ARG A 143 14.90 -3.69 3.16
CA ARG A 143 14.95 -4.37 1.86
C ARG A 143 13.83 -5.37 1.71
N LEU A 144 13.19 -5.27 0.54
CA LEU A 144 12.21 -6.20 0.01
C LEU A 144 12.82 -6.90 -1.20
N THR A 145 12.52 -8.18 -1.39
CA THR A 145 12.88 -8.90 -2.62
C THR A 145 11.62 -9.48 -3.22
N LEU A 146 11.24 -8.98 -4.39
CA LEU A 146 10.18 -9.58 -5.19
C LEU A 146 10.75 -10.79 -5.94
N ASN A 147 10.25 -11.98 -5.63
CA ASN A 147 10.60 -13.23 -6.29
C ASN A 147 9.51 -13.61 -7.27
N LEU A 148 9.87 -13.72 -8.54
CA LEU A 148 8.98 -14.18 -9.60
C LEU A 148 9.61 -15.39 -10.27
N VAL A 149 8.85 -16.47 -10.41
CA VAL A 149 9.26 -17.68 -11.14
C VAL A 149 8.22 -17.97 -12.20
N LEU A 150 8.64 -17.91 -13.46
CA LEU A 150 7.81 -18.09 -14.64
C LEU A 150 8.20 -19.41 -15.31
N ASN A 151 7.27 -20.37 -15.35
CA ASN A 151 7.51 -21.67 -15.99
C ASN A 151 7.54 -21.54 -17.51
N ASN A 152 6.54 -20.84 -18.06
CA ASN A 152 6.48 -20.56 -19.49
C ASN A 152 5.69 -19.27 -19.76
N PHE A 153 5.93 -18.67 -20.93
CA PHE A 153 5.05 -17.66 -21.49
C PHE A 153 4.88 -17.86 -22.98
N ARG A 154 3.81 -17.30 -23.51
CA ARG A 154 3.45 -17.32 -24.92
C ARG A 154 2.80 -16.00 -25.29
N LEU A 155 3.43 -15.29 -26.21
CA LEU A 155 2.86 -14.18 -26.95
C LEU A 155 2.37 -14.71 -28.30
N THR A 156 1.11 -14.47 -28.61
CA THR A 156 0.50 -14.78 -29.90
C THR A 156 0.06 -13.48 -30.56
N VAL A 157 0.39 -13.30 -31.84
CA VAL A 157 -0.12 -12.21 -32.66
C VAL A 157 -0.79 -12.82 -33.87
N ASP A 158 -2.07 -12.56 -34.07
CA ASP A 158 -2.82 -13.13 -35.20
C ASP A 158 -2.20 -12.73 -36.54
N LYS A 159 -1.75 -11.48 -36.62
CA LYS A 159 -1.27 -10.91 -37.87
C LYS A 159 -0.41 -9.68 -37.61
N VAL A 160 0.75 -9.61 -38.27
CA VAL A 160 1.57 -8.39 -38.35
C VAL A 160 1.72 -8.00 -39.82
N ASP A 161 1.39 -6.76 -40.13
CA ASP A 161 1.57 -6.14 -41.44
C ASP A 161 2.52 -4.94 -41.33
N VAL A 162 3.36 -4.79 -42.34
CA VAL A 162 4.28 -3.67 -42.52
C VAL A 162 4.03 -3.08 -43.89
N LYS A 163 3.81 -1.77 -43.95
CA LYS A 163 3.62 -1.02 -45.19
C LYS A 163 4.49 0.22 -45.20
N ASP A 164 5.11 0.51 -46.34
CA ASP A 164 5.77 1.79 -46.56
C ASP A 164 4.82 2.76 -47.30
N ARG A 165 4.46 3.87 -46.65
CA ARG A 165 3.58 4.88 -47.25
C ARG A 165 4.25 5.66 -48.39
N LEU A 166 5.58 5.71 -48.43
CA LEU A 166 6.33 6.43 -49.47
C LEU A 166 6.65 5.58 -50.69
N HIS A 167 6.50 4.25 -50.58
CA HIS A 167 6.86 3.28 -51.61
C HIS A 167 5.75 2.25 -51.83
N SER A 168 4.70 2.65 -52.55
CA SER A 168 3.53 1.79 -52.81
C SER A 168 3.86 0.47 -53.52
N PHE A 169 4.92 0.44 -54.33
CA PHE A 169 5.37 -0.74 -55.07
C PHE A 169 5.94 -1.86 -54.17
N LEU A 170 6.25 -1.58 -52.90
CA LEU A 170 6.66 -2.60 -51.92
C LEU A 170 5.47 -3.39 -51.35
N GLU A 171 4.24 -2.94 -51.65
CA GLU A 171 2.99 -3.50 -51.15
C GLU A 171 2.98 -3.66 -49.62
N THR A 172 2.23 -4.64 -49.10
CA THR A 172 2.18 -4.96 -47.67
C THR A 172 2.91 -6.26 -47.42
N ILE A 173 3.94 -6.19 -46.59
CA ILE A 173 4.70 -7.34 -46.12
C ILE A 173 4.12 -7.79 -44.79
N GLY A 174 4.01 -9.09 -44.53
CA GLY A 174 3.45 -9.52 -43.25
C GLY A 174 3.60 -11.00 -42.94
N VAL A 175 3.29 -11.33 -41.69
CA VAL A 175 3.28 -12.68 -41.14
C VAL A 175 1.98 -12.92 -40.39
N ASP A 176 1.45 -14.13 -40.51
CA ASP A 176 0.26 -14.55 -39.77
C ASP A 176 0.66 -15.48 -38.63
N LYS A 177 -0.13 -15.44 -37.55
CA LYS A 177 0.01 -16.28 -36.35
C LYS A 177 1.44 -16.32 -35.83
N ILE A 178 2.02 -15.16 -35.51
CA ILE A 178 3.31 -15.12 -34.80
C ILE A 178 3.09 -15.75 -33.43
N ILE A 179 3.94 -16.71 -33.09
CA ILE A 179 4.03 -17.29 -31.76
C ILE A 179 5.45 -17.05 -31.26
N PHE A 180 5.57 -16.26 -30.21
CA PHE A 180 6.83 -15.99 -29.52
C PHE A 180 6.69 -16.42 -28.06
N GLY A 181 7.61 -17.22 -27.54
CA GLY A 181 7.47 -17.69 -26.18
C GLY A 181 8.60 -18.58 -25.71
N SER A 182 8.39 -19.21 -24.57
CA SER A 182 9.30 -20.21 -24.02
C SER A 182 9.46 -21.39 -24.95
N ALA A 183 10.70 -21.81 -25.20
CA ALA A 183 10.99 -23.05 -25.90
C ALA A 183 10.60 -24.26 -25.03
N ALA A 184 10.23 -25.36 -25.67
CA ALA A 184 9.92 -26.60 -24.96
C ALA A 184 11.13 -27.08 -24.13
N GLY A 185 10.88 -27.44 -22.87
CA GLY A 185 11.91 -27.92 -21.95
C GLY A 185 12.91 -26.86 -21.46
N THR A 186 12.60 -25.56 -21.64
CA THR A 186 13.42 -24.50 -21.00
C THR A 186 13.33 -24.59 -19.48
N VAL A 187 14.40 -24.19 -18.79
CA VAL A 187 14.36 -23.96 -17.35
C VAL A 187 13.38 -22.81 -17.03
N PRO A 188 12.71 -22.81 -15.87
CA PRO A 188 11.88 -21.67 -15.45
C PRO A 188 12.71 -20.38 -15.37
N LEU A 189 12.11 -19.27 -15.80
CA LEU A 189 12.69 -17.94 -15.70
C LEU A 189 12.46 -17.40 -14.30
N THR A 190 13.54 -17.13 -13.60
CA THR A 190 13.53 -16.51 -12.28
C THR A 190 13.87 -15.03 -12.40
N PHE A 191 13.12 -14.19 -11.70
CA PHE A 191 13.45 -12.79 -11.47
C PHE A 191 13.43 -12.52 -9.97
N LYS A 192 14.50 -11.94 -9.46
CA LYS A 192 14.53 -11.36 -8.11
C LYS A 192 14.76 -9.87 -8.23
N VAL A 193 13.81 -9.07 -7.77
CA VAL A 193 13.92 -7.61 -7.79
C VAL A 193 14.17 -7.12 -6.38
N PRO A 194 15.39 -6.67 -6.04
CA PRO A 194 15.66 -6.04 -4.76
C PRO A 194 15.10 -4.62 -4.76
N VAL A 195 14.40 -4.26 -3.69
CA VAL A 195 13.82 -2.93 -3.49
C VAL A 195 14.13 -2.47 -2.07
N ASP A 196 14.88 -1.39 -1.95
CA ASP A 196 15.10 -0.73 -0.66
C ASP A 196 13.99 0.31 -0.44
N VAL A 197 13.39 0.26 0.75
CA VAL A 197 12.33 1.17 1.18
C VAL A 197 12.85 1.99 2.36
N LEU A 198 12.82 3.31 2.19
CA LEU A 198 13.21 4.26 3.21
C LEU A 198 12.08 5.26 3.44
N VAL A 199 11.85 5.62 4.70
CA VAL A 199 10.90 6.67 5.05
C VAL A 199 11.65 7.91 5.48
N GLN A 200 11.43 9.03 4.78
CA GLN A 200 12.05 10.31 5.09
C GLN A 200 11.02 11.42 4.91
N ASN A 201 10.97 12.37 5.85
CA ASN A 201 10.11 13.56 5.78
C ASN A 201 8.62 13.24 5.51
N GLY A 202 8.07 12.18 6.12
CA GLY A 202 6.68 11.80 5.92
C GLY A 202 6.39 11.09 4.59
N LYS A 203 7.42 10.62 3.87
CA LYS A 203 7.29 10.03 2.53
C LYS A 203 8.10 8.76 2.39
N PHE A 204 7.61 7.85 1.56
CA PHE A 204 8.35 6.68 1.12
C PHE A 204 9.27 7.02 -0.05
N HIS A 205 10.48 6.52 0.04
CA HIS A 205 11.51 6.54 -0.98
C HIS A 205 11.87 5.10 -1.32
N PHE A 206 11.75 4.75 -2.59
CA PHE A 206 12.08 3.43 -3.10
C PHE A 206 13.36 3.51 -3.91
N THR A 207 14.26 2.56 -3.72
CA THR A 207 15.40 2.34 -4.61
C THR A 207 15.26 0.93 -5.19
N VAL A 208 15.00 0.85 -6.49
CA VAL A 208 14.82 -0.43 -7.18
C VAL A 208 16.12 -0.79 -7.86
N TYR A 209 16.69 -1.94 -7.49
CA TYR A 209 17.93 -2.43 -8.06
C TYR A 209 17.67 -3.24 -9.33
N PRO A 210 18.69 -3.39 -10.21
CA PRO A 210 18.60 -4.29 -11.36
C PRO A 210 18.16 -5.69 -10.92
N PRO A 211 17.27 -6.34 -11.68
CA PRO A 211 16.77 -7.66 -11.33
C PRO A 211 17.87 -8.72 -11.50
N GLU A 212 18.00 -9.62 -10.52
CA GLU A 212 18.77 -10.85 -10.71
C GLU A 212 17.91 -11.82 -11.53
N THR A 213 18.45 -12.32 -12.64
CA THR A 213 17.69 -13.18 -13.55
C THR A 213 18.59 -14.20 -14.25
N ASN A 214 18.01 -15.35 -14.60
CA ASN A 214 18.63 -16.41 -15.42
C ASN A 214 18.15 -16.35 -16.88
N LEU A 215 17.86 -15.15 -17.40
CA LEU A 215 17.37 -14.94 -18.76
C LEU A 215 18.31 -15.53 -19.83
N ASP A 216 19.61 -15.57 -19.56
CA ASP A 216 20.64 -16.20 -20.39
C ASP A 216 20.45 -17.72 -20.57
N GLN A 217 19.84 -18.38 -19.58
CA GLN A 217 19.51 -19.81 -19.60
C GLN A 217 18.10 -20.06 -20.12
N PHE A 218 17.26 -19.04 -20.16
CA PHE A 218 15.88 -19.12 -20.59
C PHE A 218 15.77 -19.11 -22.12
N ARG A 219 15.42 -20.26 -22.70
CA ARG A 219 15.37 -20.42 -24.16
C ARG A 219 14.06 -19.87 -24.72
N LEU A 220 14.19 -18.95 -25.66
CA LEU A 220 13.07 -18.37 -26.42
C LEU A 220 12.90 -19.07 -27.77
N ALA A 221 11.65 -19.17 -28.22
CA ALA A 221 11.28 -19.71 -29.52
C ALA A 221 10.36 -18.73 -30.26
N LEU A 222 10.56 -18.64 -31.57
CA LEU A 222 9.73 -17.89 -32.49
C LEU A 222 9.25 -18.82 -33.61
N ASP A 223 7.96 -18.77 -33.90
CA ASP A 223 7.33 -19.44 -35.04
C ASP A 223 6.25 -18.55 -35.66
N PHE A 224 5.86 -18.85 -36.90
CA PHE A 224 4.81 -18.14 -37.62
C PHE A 224 4.22 -19.02 -38.74
N LYS A 225 2.98 -18.74 -39.14
CA LYS A 225 2.31 -19.48 -40.22
C LYS A 225 2.94 -19.17 -41.58
N LYS A 226 3.17 -20.23 -42.37
CA LYS A 226 3.62 -20.16 -43.77
C LYS A 226 2.45 -20.15 -44.77
N PRO A 227 2.66 -19.61 -45.98
CA PRO A 227 3.80 -18.76 -46.36
C PRO A 227 3.68 -17.34 -45.80
N MET A 228 4.79 -16.60 -45.74
CA MET A 228 4.80 -15.17 -45.43
C MET A 228 4.14 -14.38 -46.56
N ARG A 229 3.50 -13.24 -46.23
CA ARG A 229 3.09 -12.26 -47.23
C ARG A 229 4.30 -11.45 -47.64
N LEU A 230 4.76 -11.66 -48.87
CA LEU A 230 5.91 -10.99 -49.46
C LEU A 230 5.53 -10.51 -50.87
N PRO A 231 6.04 -9.34 -51.31
CA PRO A 231 5.84 -8.88 -52.68
C PRO A 231 6.49 -9.84 -53.67
N VAL A 232 5.78 -10.13 -54.76
CA VAL A 232 6.29 -10.97 -55.86
C VAL A 232 6.82 -10.05 -56.94
N VAL A 233 8.14 -10.10 -57.19
CA VAL A 233 8.76 -9.38 -58.29
C VAL A 233 8.90 -10.33 -59.46
N GLU A 234 8.30 -9.96 -60.60
CA GLU A 234 8.50 -10.62 -61.88
C GLU A 234 9.28 -9.70 -62.82
N ILE A 235 10.43 -10.17 -63.31
CA ILE A 235 11.26 -9.48 -64.30
C ILE A 235 11.12 -10.25 -65.61
N ILE A 236 10.77 -9.55 -66.68
CA ILE A 236 10.64 -10.12 -68.02
C ILE A 236 11.71 -9.49 -68.91
N VAL A 237 12.65 -10.30 -69.41
CA VAL A 237 13.70 -9.87 -70.33
C VAL A 237 13.63 -10.73 -71.59
N ASN A 238 13.36 -10.12 -72.74
CA ASN A 238 13.26 -10.80 -74.04
C ASN A 238 12.35 -12.05 -74.00
N GLY A 239 11.21 -11.95 -73.31
CA GLY A 239 10.25 -13.06 -73.14
C GLY A 239 10.59 -14.08 -72.05
N THR A 240 11.80 -14.02 -71.48
CA THR A 240 12.20 -14.86 -70.33
C THR A 240 11.69 -14.24 -69.03
N ARG A 241 10.94 -15.01 -68.25
CA ARG A 241 10.35 -14.58 -66.98
C ARG A 241 11.20 -15.09 -65.82
N ALA A 242 11.68 -14.18 -64.98
CA ALA A 242 12.30 -14.48 -63.70
C ALA A 242 11.37 -13.98 -62.58
N ARG A 243 11.07 -14.82 -61.61
CA ARG A 243 10.18 -14.49 -60.48
C ARG A 243 10.91 -14.64 -59.15
N THR A 244 10.55 -13.83 -58.17
CA THR A 244 11.02 -13.98 -56.79
C THR A 244 10.69 -15.38 -56.25
N ARG A 245 11.71 -16.06 -55.71
CA ARG A 245 11.57 -17.35 -55.03
C ARG A 245 11.25 -17.14 -53.56
N LEU A 246 9.95 -17.07 -53.25
CA LEU A 246 9.46 -16.79 -51.89
C LEU A 246 9.92 -17.84 -50.87
N ASP A 247 10.01 -19.09 -51.30
CA ASP A 247 10.52 -20.24 -50.54
C ASP A 247 11.99 -20.07 -50.11
N GLU A 248 12.84 -19.51 -50.97
CA GLU A 248 14.23 -19.18 -50.63
C GLU A 248 14.32 -18.02 -49.63
N ILE A 249 13.45 -17.00 -49.74
CA ILE A 249 13.40 -15.88 -48.78
C ILE A 249 12.95 -16.38 -47.40
N GLU A 250 11.93 -17.23 -47.35
CA GLU A 250 11.48 -17.84 -46.09
C GLU A 250 12.57 -18.73 -45.46
N LYS A 251 13.33 -19.46 -46.28
CA LYS A 251 14.46 -20.26 -45.81
C LYS A 251 15.53 -19.36 -45.19
N LEU A 252 15.90 -18.26 -45.85
CA LEU A 252 16.87 -17.29 -45.32
C LEU A 252 16.42 -16.68 -43.99
N LEU A 253 15.13 -16.33 -43.84
CA LEU A 253 14.59 -15.82 -42.59
C LEU A 253 14.64 -16.85 -41.46
N ARG A 254 14.43 -18.14 -41.77
CA ARG A 254 14.58 -19.24 -40.82
C ARG A 254 16.03 -19.47 -40.42
N ASP A 255 16.95 -19.41 -41.38
CA ASP A 255 18.39 -19.53 -41.13
C ASP A 255 18.89 -18.37 -40.24
N LYS A 256 18.21 -17.21 -40.28
CA LYS A 256 18.44 -16.04 -39.43
C LYS A 256 17.67 -16.01 -38.11
N ARG A 257 16.88 -17.03 -37.79
CA ARG A 257 16.08 -17.08 -36.54
C ARG A 257 16.95 -16.93 -35.30
N THR A 258 18.12 -17.55 -35.27
CA THR A 258 19.06 -17.45 -34.14
C THR A 258 19.53 -16.01 -33.92
N ASP A 259 19.87 -15.30 -35.00
CA ASP A 259 20.31 -13.89 -34.95
C ASP A 259 19.16 -12.99 -34.44
N LEU A 260 17.92 -13.25 -34.88
CA LEU A 260 16.72 -12.54 -34.41
C LEU A 260 16.48 -12.76 -32.91
N MET A 261 16.60 -14.00 -32.43
CA MET A 261 16.42 -14.32 -31.01
C MET A 261 17.52 -13.69 -30.15
N ALA A 262 18.76 -13.66 -30.64
CA ALA A 262 19.86 -12.98 -29.95
C ALA A 262 19.59 -11.47 -29.83
N GLY A 263 19.09 -10.84 -30.90
CA GLY A 263 18.68 -9.42 -30.88
C GLY A 263 17.58 -9.14 -29.87
N LEU A 264 16.49 -9.92 -29.88
CA LEU A 264 15.39 -9.77 -28.91
C LEU A 264 15.86 -9.97 -27.47
N THR A 265 16.68 -11.00 -27.23
CA THR A 265 17.23 -11.29 -25.90
C THR A 265 18.08 -10.11 -25.42
N LYS A 266 18.93 -9.55 -26.29
CA LYS A 266 19.72 -8.36 -25.97
C LYS A 266 18.84 -7.16 -25.63
N SER A 267 17.79 -6.89 -26.41
CA SER A 267 16.85 -5.79 -26.12
C SER A 267 16.13 -5.95 -24.77
N VAL A 268 15.69 -7.17 -24.44
CA VAL A 268 15.09 -7.46 -23.13
C VAL A 268 16.10 -7.25 -22.01
N SER A 269 17.32 -7.76 -22.16
CA SER A 269 18.38 -7.56 -21.17
C SER A 269 18.73 -6.08 -20.96
N THR A 270 18.83 -5.30 -22.03
CA THR A 270 19.06 -3.84 -21.94
C THR A 270 17.95 -3.17 -21.14
N TYR A 271 16.68 -3.43 -21.48
CA TYR A 271 15.55 -2.86 -20.73
C TYR A 271 15.58 -3.23 -19.23
N LEU A 272 15.85 -4.50 -18.91
CA LEU A 272 15.91 -4.97 -17.53
C LEU A 272 17.04 -4.29 -16.73
N ASN A 273 18.17 -4.02 -17.36
CA ASN A 273 19.34 -3.44 -16.70
C ASN A 273 19.28 -1.92 -16.60
N GLU A 274 18.72 -1.22 -17.59
CA GLU A 274 18.80 0.23 -17.71
C GLU A 274 17.48 0.93 -17.35
N ASP A 275 16.35 0.42 -17.81
CA ASP A 275 15.06 1.14 -17.78
C ASP A 275 14.08 0.62 -16.72
N PHE A 276 14.17 -0.68 -16.39
CA PHE A 276 13.24 -1.33 -15.48
C PHE A 276 13.25 -0.69 -14.09
N GLY A 277 14.43 -0.57 -13.46
CA GLY A 277 14.58 0.00 -12.12
C GLY A 277 13.98 1.41 -12.00
N PRO A 278 14.42 2.40 -12.81
CA PRO A 278 13.87 3.76 -12.78
C PRO A 278 12.36 3.82 -13.03
N THR A 279 11.85 3.02 -13.96
CA THR A 279 10.41 2.98 -14.29
C THR A 279 9.58 2.50 -13.10
N ILE A 280 9.99 1.41 -12.47
CA ILE A 280 9.30 0.86 -11.30
C ILE A 280 9.43 1.80 -10.11
N GLN A 281 10.62 2.33 -9.84
CA GLN A 281 10.88 3.27 -8.75
C GLN A 281 9.97 4.50 -8.83
N LYS A 282 9.86 5.13 -10.00
CA LYS A 282 8.97 6.27 -10.22
C LYS A 282 7.52 5.90 -9.89
N THR A 283 7.06 4.77 -10.44
CA THR A 283 5.69 4.28 -10.26
C THR A 283 5.36 3.99 -8.79
N LEU A 284 6.26 3.32 -8.07
CA LEU A 284 6.11 3.01 -6.64
C LEU A 284 6.06 4.29 -5.79
N THR A 285 6.99 5.21 -6.04
CA THR A 285 7.10 6.46 -5.28
C THR A 285 5.86 7.34 -5.45
N GLU A 286 5.37 7.50 -6.69
CA GLU A 286 4.15 8.27 -6.97
C GLU A 286 2.94 7.68 -6.26
N LYS A 287 2.76 6.37 -6.35
CA LYS A 287 1.57 5.70 -5.84
C LYS A 287 1.54 5.59 -4.32
N ALA A 288 2.67 5.22 -3.69
CA ALA A 288 2.75 5.12 -2.23
C ALA A 288 2.46 6.48 -1.57
N ASN A 289 3.06 7.56 -2.08
CA ASN A 289 2.92 8.88 -1.47
C ASN A 289 1.59 9.58 -1.75
N LEU A 290 0.89 9.25 -2.85
CA LEU A 290 -0.45 9.77 -3.14
C LEU A 290 -1.47 9.43 -2.03
N LYS A 291 -1.32 8.28 -1.36
CA LYS A 291 -2.24 7.82 -0.31
C LYS A 291 -2.04 8.58 1.01
N PHE A 292 -0.81 8.75 1.47
CA PHE A 292 -0.49 9.46 2.72
C PHE A 292 -0.54 10.98 2.61
N ALA A 293 -0.71 11.54 1.40
CA ALA A 293 -0.81 12.99 1.22
C ALA A 293 -2.09 13.59 1.81
N ALA A 294 -3.11 12.79 2.03
CA ALA A 294 -4.49 13.23 2.12
C ALA A 294 -5.05 13.09 3.57
N SER A 295 -5.76 14.12 4.06
CA SER A 295 -6.44 14.13 5.37
C SER A 295 -7.84 13.54 5.29
N GLU A 296 -8.28 12.91 6.36
CA GLU A 296 -9.53 12.17 6.42
C GLU A 296 -10.46 12.77 7.46
N SER A 297 -11.75 12.47 7.34
CA SER A 297 -12.76 12.97 8.28
C SER A 297 -13.13 11.90 9.30
N MET A 298 -13.19 12.29 10.57
CA MET A 298 -13.66 11.42 11.64
C MET A 298 -14.69 12.13 12.52
N LYS A 299 -15.69 11.39 12.99
CA LYS A 299 -16.69 11.94 13.93
C LYS A 299 -15.98 12.28 15.25
N PRO A 300 -16.23 13.47 15.84
CA PRO A 300 -15.73 13.79 17.17
C PRO A 300 -16.27 12.79 18.21
N LEU A 301 -15.43 12.45 19.19
CA LEU A 301 -15.84 11.63 20.32
C LEU A 301 -16.82 12.42 21.21
N GLY A 302 -17.83 11.74 21.78
CA GLY A 302 -18.86 12.37 22.62
C GLY A 302 -19.82 13.31 21.87
N ALA A 303 -19.71 13.44 20.54
CA ALA A 303 -20.61 14.30 19.79
C ALA A 303 -22.09 13.85 19.88
N PRO A 304 -23.03 14.81 19.93
CA PRO A 304 -24.46 14.51 19.93
C PRO A 304 -24.89 13.72 18.68
N SER A 305 -26.09 13.16 18.71
CA SER A 305 -26.68 12.40 17.60
C SER A 305 -26.95 13.24 16.35
N THR A 306 -26.89 14.56 16.45
CA THR A 306 -27.04 15.50 15.33
C THR A 306 -25.77 15.57 14.46
N SER A 307 -25.93 16.02 13.21
CA SER A 307 -24.80 16.21 12.30
C SER A 307 -23.84 17.27 12.83
N VAL A 308 -22.60 16.88 13.12
CA VAL A 308 -21.52 17.76 13.58
C VAL A 308 -20.38 17.80 12.56
N THR A 309 -19.66 18.92 12.50
CA THR A 309 -18.46 19.05 11.65
C THR A 309 -17.43 17.99 12.06
N PRO A 310 -16.97 17.10 11.18
CA PRO A 310 -15.98 16.09 11.54
C PRO A 310 -14.63 16.73 11.89
N PHE A 311 -13.82 16.03 12.69
CA PHE A 311 -12.39 16.33 12.78
C PHE A 311 -11.68 15.88 11.51
N GLN A 312 -10.54 16.49 11.24
CA GLN A 312 -9.67 16.10 10.14
C GLN A 312 -8.40 15.49 10.71
N TYR A 313 -8.07 14.27 10.29
CA TYR A 313 -6.84 13.61 10.70
C TYR A 313 -5.98 13.20 9.51
N LYS A 314 -4.69 12.98 9.72
CA LYS A 314 -3.75 12.54 8.68
C LYS A 314 -2.70 11.63 9.30
N LEU A 315 -2.35 10.57 8.60
CA LEU A 315 -1.26 9.69 8.99
C LEU A 315 -0.05 9.95 8.09
N LEU A 316 1.12 10.10 8.71
CA LEU A 316 2.37 10.38 8.04
C LEU A 316 3.35 9.23 8.27
N PRO A 317 3.85 8.59 7.20
CA PRO A 317 4.94 7.61 7.29
C PRO A 317 6.08 8.17 8.11
N ALA A 318 6.42 7.49 9.21
CA ALA A 318 7.50 7.90 10.08
C ALA A 318 8.66 6.89 10.06
N GLY A 319 8.38 5.61 9.85
CA GLY A 319 9.41 4.61 9.58
C GLY A 319 8.88 3.24 9.21
N LEU A 320 9.80 2.44 8.67
CA LEU A 320 9.62 1.03 8.35
C LEU A 320 10.88 0.32 8.81
N ASP A 321 10.78 -0.51 9.85
CA ASP A 321 11.90 -1.22 10.44
C ASP A 321 11.49 -2.62 10.91
N TYR A 322 12.43 -3.32 11.54
CA TYR A 322 12.16 -4.55 12.28
C TYR A 322 12.20 -4.26 13.77
N LYS A 323 11.13 -4.62 14.48
CA LYS A 323 11.09 -4.65 15.94
C LYS A 323 11.03 -6.10 16.39
N ASP A 324 12.12 -6.56 16.99
CA ASP A 324 12.40 -7.98 17.18
C ASP A 324 12.24 -8.73 15.84
N ASP A 325 11.25 -9.61 15.69
CA ASP A 325 11.02 -10.37 14.44
C ASP A 325 9.73 -9.98 13.71
N HIS A 326 9.14 -8.85 14.09
CA HIS A 326 7.98 -8.26 13.44
C HIS A 326 8.46 -7.19 12.46
N LEU A 327 7.92 -7.22 11.24
CA LEU A 327 8.02 -6.08 10.34
C LEU A 327 7.13 -4.99 10.91
N HIS A 328 7.72 -3.85 11.20
CA HIS A 328 7.06 -2.75 11.89
C HIS A 328 7.00 -1.53 10.98
N PHE A 329 5.78 -1.08 10.75
CA PHE A 329 5.51 0.17 10.05
C PHE A 329 4.84 1.14 11.01
N PHE A 330 5.42 2.32 11.22
CA PHE A 330 4.83 3.32 12.10
C PHE A 330 4.51 4.63 11.40
N LEU A 331 3.38 5.18 11.82
CA LEU A 331 2.74 6.37 11.32
C LEU A 331 2.64 7.38 12.45
N ASN A 332 3.10 8.60 12.19
CA ASN A 332 2.76 9.72 13.04
C ASN A 332 1.34 10.18 12.71
N ALA A 333 0.57 10.52 13.73
CA ALA A 333 -0.79 11.00 13.54
C ALA A 333 -0.85 12.52 13.69
N PHE A 334 -1.67 13.12 12.84
CA PHE A 334 -2.07 14.51 12.92
C PHE A 334 -3.58 14.55 13.06
N ILE A 335 -4.10 15.37 13.96
CA ILE A 335 -5.53 15.59 14.13
C ILE A 335 -5.75 17.08 14.29
N LYS A 336 -6.77 17.61 13.64
CA LYS A 336 -7.20 18.99 13.80
C LYS A 336 -8.71 19.11 13.79
N ASP A 337 -9.17 20.18 14.38
CA ASP A 337 -10.55 20.60 14.33
C ASP A 337 -10.72 21.70 13.28
N PRO A 338 -11.50 21.49 12.21
CA PRO A 338 -11.78 22.54 11.22
C PRO A 338 -12.41 23.82 11.79
N LYS A 339 -13.03 23.76 12.98
CA LYS A 339 -13.61 24.93 13.65
C LYS A 339 -12.58 25.86 14.28
N TYR A 340 -11.36 25.38 14.51
CA TYR A 340 -10.31 26.16 15.18
C TYR A 340 -9.03 26.19 14.32
N SER A 341 -8.37 27.34 14.30
CA SER A 341 -7.13 27.53 13.54
C SER A 341 -5.91 26.87 14.19
N THR A 342 -5.98 26.57 15.49
CA THR A 342 -4.87 26.00 16.27
C THR A 342 -5.26 24.69 16.94
N VAL A 343 -4.33 23.73 16.91
CA VAL A 343 -4.42 22.50 17.68
C VAL A 343 -3.71 22.74 19.02
N PRO A 344 -4.39 22.57 20.17
CA PRO A 344 -3.74 22.70 21.46
C PRO A 344 -2.62 21.67 21.60
N ALA A 345 -1.53 22.03 22.26
CA ALA A 345 -0.49 21.06 22.59
C ALA A 345 -1.06 19.99 23.54
N LEU A 346 -0.72 18.75 23.29
CA LEU A 346 -1.00 17.65 24.19
C LEU A 346 0.10 17.61 25.27
N ASP A 347 -0.28 17.34 26.53
CA ASP A 347 0.72 17.12 27.58
C ASP A 347 1.53 15.88 27.23
N ASP A 348 2.85 15.95 27.34
CA ASP A 348 3.77 14.82 27.18
C ASP A 348 3.33 13.64 28.04
N ARG A 349 2.83 13.91 29.25
CA ARG A 349 2.25 12.88 30.09
C ARG A 349 1.19 12.15 29.31
N GLN A 350 0.28 12.81 28.61
CA GLN A 350 -0.88 12.21 27.91
C GLN A 350 -0.56 11.40 26.63
N THR A 351 0.72 11.18 26.32
CA THR A 351 1.18 10.52 25.09
C THR A 351 2.17 9.40 25.39
N ALA A 352 2.04 8.26 24.70
CA ALA A 352 3.05 7.22 24.73
C ALA A 352 4.23 7.62 23.82
N PHE A 353 5.42 7.82 24.41
CA PHE A 353 6.64 8.10 23.65
C PHE A 353 7.39 6.85 23.23
N LEU A 354 7.31 5.78 24.03
CA LEU A 354 7.88 4.49 23.68
C LEU A 354 6.94 3.77 22.72
N GLY A 355 7.51 3.09 21.72
CA GLY A 355 6.75 2.15 20.88
C GLY A 355 6.28 0.93 21.69
N VAL A 356 5.44 0.09 21.09
CA VAL A 356 4.91 -1.13 21.71
C VAL A 356 6.03 -2.02 22.24
N GLN A 357 5.78 -2.70 23.37
CA GLN A 357 6.71 -3.69 23.90
C GLN A 357 6.70 -4.99 23.06
N THR A 358 7.33 -4.96 21.89
CA THR A 358 7.28 -6.08 20.93
C THR A 358 7.78 -7.45 21.42
N ARG A 359 8.52 -7.50 22.54
CA ARG A 359 8.96 -8.75 23.18
C ARG A 359 7.81 -9.56 23.81
N THR A 360 6.71 -8.92 24.17
CA THR A 360 5.54 -9.61 24.74
C THR A 360 4.60 -10.11 23.65
N LEU A 361 4.75 -9.65 22.40
CA LEU A 361 3.96 -10.10 21.27
C LEU A 361 4.35 -11.53 20.87
N ASN A 362 3.38 -12.45 20.96
CA ASN A 362 3.57 -13.82 20.50
C ASN A 362 3.60 -13.88 18.97
N ARG A 363 4.75 -14.29 18.43
CA ARG A 363 5.06 -14.33 16.99
C ARG A 363 4.16 -15.23 16.15
N HIS A 364 3.40 -16.12 16.78
CA HIS A 364 2.53 -17.09 16.09
C HIS A 364 1.05 -16.93 16.44
N ALA A 365 0.68 -15.94 17.26
CA ALA A 365 -0.69 -15.78 17.73
C ALA A 365 -1.55 -14.86 16.84
N PHE A 366 -0.94 -14.19 15.86
CA PHE A 366 -1.60 -13.23 14.98
C PHE A 366 -0.83 -13.08 13.67
N ASP A 367 -1.49 -12.62 12.61
CA ASP A 367 -0.82 -12.20 11.37
C ASP A 367 -0.38 -10.74 11.43
N VAL A 368 -1.27 -9.87 11.92
CA VAL A 368 -1.07 -8.42 12.02
C VAL A 368 -1.56 -7.90 13.36
N ALA A 369 -0.76 -7.05 14.02
CA ALA A 369 -1.21 -6.25 15.15
C ALA A 369 -1.16 -4.76 14.80
N VAL A 370 -2.22 -4.03 15.12
CA VAL A 370 -2.27 -2.57 14.98
C VAL A 370 -2.24 -1.94 16.36
N SER A 371 -1.30 -1.04 16.59
CA SER A 371 -1.18 -0.28 17.82
C SER A 371 -1.75 1.12 17.66
N LEU A 372 -2.49 1.58 18.66
CA LEU A 372 -3.03 2.93 18.75
C LEU A 372 -2.47 3.62 19.99
N ASN A 373 -1.79 4.74 19.78
CA ASN A 373 -1.18 5.52 20.85
C ASN A 373 -2.26 6.17 21.73
N GLU A 374 -2.11 6.12 23.06
CA GLU A 374 -3.00 6.84 23.98
C GLU A 374 -3.09 8.35 23.68
N GLY A 375 -2.02 8.95 23.15
CA GLY A 375 -1.97 10.36 22.76
C GLY A 375 -2.93 10.67 21.61
N PHE A 376 -3.12 9.73 20.68
CA PHE A 376 -4.11 9.87 19.61
C PHE A 376 -5.52 10.02 20.18
N ILE A 377 -5.87 9.17 21.14
CA ILE A 377 -7.17 9.18 21.81
C ILE A 377 -7.31 10.46 22.65
N ASN A 378 -6.30 10.81 23.46
CA ASN A 378 -6.34 12.00 24.30
C ASN A 378 -6.41 13.30 23.49
N GLN A 379 -5.81 13.37 22.31
CA GLN A 379 -5.95 14.51 21.40
C GLN A 379 -7.40 14.65 20.90
N LEU A 380 -8.08 13.53 20.59
CA LEU A 380 -9.49 13.55 20.19
C LEU A 380 -10.40 14.00 21.34
N LEU A 381 -10.13 13.53 22.57
CA LEU A 381 -10.84 13.95 23.76
C LEU A 381 -10.65 15.45 23.99
N GLN A 382 -9.42 15.96 23.89
CA GLN A 382 -9.10 17.39 24.04
C GLN A 382 -9.81 18.27 22.99
N LEU A 383 -9.85 17.84 21.73
CA LEU A 383 -10.55 18.58 20.68
C LEU A 383 -12.08 18.55 20.86
N SER A 384 -12.63 17.45 21.38
CA SER A 384 -14.07 17.31 21.63
C SER A 384 -14.52 18.11 22.85
N ASP A 385 -13.69 18.13 23.89
CA ASP A 385 -13.86 18.98 25.08
C ASP A 385 -13.91 20.46 24.72
N ARG A 386 -13.03 20.91 23.82
CA ARG A 386 -13.04 22.30 23.32
C ARG A 386 -14.36 22.69 22.64
N ARG A 387 -15.11 21.71 22.13
CA ARG A 387 -16.44 21.90 21.54
C ARG A 387 -17.59 21.78 22.55
N GLY A 388 -17.29 21.56 23.84
CA GLY A 388 -18.27 21.40 24.92
C GLY A 388 -18.96 20.03 24.94
N TYR A 389 -18.41 19.02 24.24
CA TYR A 389 -19.07 17.70 24.15
C TYR A 389 -18.97 16.88 25.43
N TYR A 390 -18.14 17.31 26.37
CA TYR A 390 -17.98 16.66 27.67
C TYR A 390 -18.38 17.58 28.82
N ASP A 391 -19.15 18.64 28.62
CA ASP A 391 -19.55 19.52 29.74
C ASP A 391 -20.42 18.77 30.77
N TYR A 392 -21.17 17.76 30.32
CA TYR A 392 -22.09 16.99 31.15
C TYR A 392 -22.01 15.49 30.86
N THR A 393 -22.14 14.67 31.89
CA THR A 393 -22.37 13.22 31.79
C THR A 393 -23.81 12.94 32.19
N THR A 394 -24.57 12.25 31.34
CA THR A 394 -25.95 11.81 31.65
C THR A 394 -25.93 10.34 32.02
N THR A 395 -26.48 10.01 33.18
CA THR A 395 -26.62 8.61 33.64
C THR A 395 -27.86 7.96 33.00
N SER A 396 -28.00 6.63 33.16
CA SER A 396 -29.10 5.85 32.57
C SER A 396 -30.49 6.26 33.07
N ASP A 397 -30.58 6.88 34.26
CA ASP A 397 -31.81 7.43 34.83
C ASP A 397 -32.12 8.89 34.37
N GLY A 398 -31.25 9.47 33.53
CA GLY A 398 -31.39 10.83 33.01
C GLY A 398 -30.75 11.92 33.87
N THR A 399 -30.14 11.59 35.01
CA THR A 399 -29.45 12.56 35.87
C THR A 399 -28.19 13.08 35.19
N GLN A 400 -28.06 14.41 35.12
CA GLN A 400 -26.89 15.08 34.54
C GLN A 400 -25.90 15.52 35.62
N TYR A 401 -24.64 15.17 35.42
CA TYR A 401 -23.51 15.59 36.24
C TYR A 401 -22.61 16.52 35.44
N GLU A 402 -22.23 17.67 36.00
CA GLU A 402 -21.28 18.60 35.38
C GLU A 402 -19.88 17.96 35.44
N ASN A 403 -19.20 17.82 34.31
CA ASN A 403 -17.82 17.34 34.30
C ASN A 403 -16.89 18.55 34.56
N VAL A 404 -16.06 18.44 35.59
CA VAL A 404 -15.12 19.51 36.01
C VAL A 404 -13.93 19.58 35.06
N HIS A 405 -13.52 18.44 34.52
CA HIS A 405 -12.41 18.30 33.60
C HIS A 405 -12.78 17.34 32.47
N ARG A 406 -12.11 17.51 31.33
CA ARG A 406 -12.18 16.55 30.23
C ARG A 406 -11.85 15.13 30.69
N PRO A 407 -12.52 14.10 30.14
CA PRO A 407 -12.10 12.72 30.32
C PRO A 407 -10.64 12.56 29.91
N GLN A 408 -9.85 11.83 30.72
CA GLN A 408 -8.47 11.51 30.40
C GLN A 408 -8.30 10.01 30.27
N PHE A 409 -7.80 9.58 29.11
CA PHE A 409 -7.51 8.19 28.86
C PHE A 409 -6.08 7.88 29.30
N ALA A 410 -5.92 6.84 30.13
CA ALA A 410 -4.61 6.38 30.57
C ALA A 410 -4.55 4.85 30.49
N LEU A 411 -3.59 4.33 29.76
CA LEU A 411 -3.43 2.90 29.54
C LEU A 411 -2.53 2.20 30.57
N GLY A 412 -2.13 2.89 31.63
CA GLY A 412 -1.09 2.41 32.55
C GLY A 412 0.30 2.37 31.89
N GLY A 413 1.37 2.25 32.69
CA GLY A 413 2.70 1.91 32.17
C GLY A 413 3.69 3.04 31.84
N ARG A 414 3.38 4.31 32.16
CA ARG A 414 4.24 5.47 31.80
C ARG A 414 5.62 5.52 32.45
N THR A 415 5.88 4.64 33.40
CA THR A 415 7.20 4.43 33.98
C THR A 415 7.31 2.94 34.22
N GLY A 416 8.50 2.35 34.08
CA GLY A 416 8.79 0.96 34.48
C GLY A 416 8.56 0.66 35.98
N LEU A 417 7.76 1.48 36.67
CA LEU A 417 7.26 1.38 38.04
C LEU A 417 5.76 1.00 38.08
N SER A 418 5.07 0.90 36.95
CA SER A 418 3.63 0.59 36.90
C SER A 418 3.35 -0.69 36.11
N ASN A 419 3.83 -1.82 36.64
CA ASN A 419 3.42 -3.14 36.16
C ASN A 419 1.91 -3.34 36.43
N GLY A 420 1.09 -3.36 35.38
CA GLY A 420 -0.25 -3.94 35.42
C GLY A 420 -1.39 -3.09 35.98
N LEU A 421 -1.30 -1.76 35.94
CA LEU A 421 -2.49 -0.95 36.18
C LEU A 421 -3.47 -1.10 35.01
N PRO A 422 -4.75 -1.42 35.26
CA PRO A 422 -5.73 -1.58 34.19
C PRO A 422 -5.93 -0.25 33.46
N PRO A 423 -6.27 -0.30 32.17
CA PRO A 423 -6.57 0.89 31.41
C PRO A 423 -7.83 1.56 31.98
N ILE A 424 -7.74 2.88 32.11
CA ILE A 424 -8.75 3.68 32.78
C ILE A 424 -9.13 4.93 31.98
N VAL A 425 -10.36 5.38 32.19
CA VAL A 425 -10.75 6.77 31.91
C VAL A 425 -10.95 7.47 33.24
N LYS A 426 -10.11 8.48 33.51
CA LYS A 426 -10.26 9.35 34.67
C LYS A 426 -11.34 10.39 34.40
N LEU A 427 -12.29 10.47 35.32
CA LEU A 427 -13.37 11.45 35.32
C LEU A 427 -13.36 12.25 36.62
N LYS A 428 -13.84 13.49 36.52
CA LYS A 428 -14.11 14.33 37.68
C LYS A 428 -15.44 15.02 37.49
N ILE A 429 -16.41 14.66 38.32
CA ILE A 429 -17.77 15.20 38.27
C ILE A 429 -18.02 16.16 39.43
N LYS A 430 -18.93 17.10 39.22
CA LYS A 430 -19.38 18.05 40.22
C LYS A 430 -20.89 17.99 40.35
N TYR A 431 -21.36 17.91 41.59
CA TYR A 431 -22.79 17.90 41.90
C TYR A 431 -23.09 18.44 43.30
N ASN A 432 -24.36 18.77 43.51
CA ASN A 432 -24.87 19.20 44.81
C ASN A 432 -25.45 18.00 45.56
N VAL A 433 -24.95 17.74 46.76
CA VAL A 433 -25.57 16.79 47.68
C VAL A 433 -26.85 17.40 48.24
N THR A 434 -27.98 16.70 48.13
CA THR A 434 -29.29 17.16 48.59
C THR A 434 -29.74 16.42 49.87
N GLY A 435 -30.82 16.91 50.49
CA GLY A 435 -31.39 16.31 51.71
C GLY A 435 -30.51 16.49 52.95
N VAL A 436 -30.69 15.64 53.97
CA VAL A 436 -29.97 15.76 55.25
C VAL A 436 -28.45 15.61 55.10
N LYS A 437 -27.98 14.90 54.06
CA LYS A 437 -26.55 14.72 53.78
C LYS A 437 -25.84 16.03 53.41
N GLN A 438 -26.56 17.05 52.93
CA GLN A 438 -25.99 18.36 52.57
C GLN A 438 -25.34 19.08 53.75
N TYR A 439 -25.75 18.77 54.99
CA TYR A 439 -25.19 19.39 56.20
C TYR A 439 -23.80 18.85 56.56
N ALA A 440 -23.35 17.76 55.95
CA ALA A 440 -22.01 17.20 56.16
C ALA A 440 -20.96 17.74 55.19
N VAL A 441 -21.38 18.43 54.11
CA VAL A 441 -20.53 18.82 52.99
C VAL A 441 -20.61 20.31 52.66
N ASN A 442 -19.57 20.81 52.01
CA ASN A 442 -19.53 22.12 51.36
C ASN A 442 -19.89 21.92 49.88
N ASN A 443 -21.16 22.16 49.55
CA ASN A 443 -21.63 22.07 48.16
C ASN A 443 -21.10 23.24 47.30
N PRO A 444 -20.90 23.02 45.99
CA PRO A 444 -20.93 21.72 45.29
C PRO A 444 -19.69 20.88 45.61
N ILE A 445 -19.84 19.55 45.63
CA ILE A 445 -18.71 18.64 45.82
C ILE A 445 -18.14 18.21 44.48
N GLU A 446 -16.84 17.97 44.45
CA GLU A 446 -16.15 17.38 43.30
C GLU A 446 -15.68 15.97 43.66
N VAL A 447 -16.00 15.00 42.81
CA VAL A 447 -15.62 13.60 42.98
C VAL A 447 -14.79 13.16 41.78
N GLU A 448 -13.56 12.73 42.03
CA GLU A 448 -12.66 12.14 41.03
C GLU A 448 -12.74 10.62 41.13
N PHE A 449 -12.77 9.91 40.00
CA PHE A 449 -12.79 8.46 39.96
C PHE A 449 -12.34 7.96 38.58
N ASP A 450 -11.88 6.72 38.56
CA ASP A 450 -11.41 6.03 37.37
C ASP A 450 -12.43 4.98 36.93
N LEU A 451 -12.72 4.93 35.63
CA LEU A 451 -13.52 3.89 34.99
C LEU A 451 -12.60 2.81 34.45
N LYS A 452 -12.79 1.56 34.89
CA LYS A 452 -12.09 0.39 34.34
C LYS A 452 -12.62 0.09 32.95
N LEU A 453 -11.72 -0.26 32.04
CA LEU A 453 -12.05 -0.51 30.63
C LEU A 453 -11.82 -1.95 30.24
N ARG A 454 -12.63 -2.43 29.29
CA ARG A 454 -12.46 -3.69 28.57
C ARG A 454 -12.61 -3.49 27.07
N TYR A 455 -12.02 -4.40 26.30
CA TYR A 455 -11.95 -4.31 24.83
C TYR A 455 -12.62 -5.50 24.13
N PRO A 456 -13.95 -5.64 24.25
CA PRO A 456 -14.64 -6.77 23.64
C PRO A 456 -14.65 -6.65 22.11
N ILE A 457 -14.66 -7.80 21.44
CA ILE A 457 -14.95 -7.90 20.00
C ILE A 457 -16.44 -8.19 19.83
N LYS A 458 -17.17 -7.29 19.16
CA LYS A 458 -18.61 -7.44 18.89
C LYS A 458 -18.89 -7.14 17.42
N ASN A 459 -19.58 -8.06 16.74
CA ASN A 459 -19.89 -7.95 15.30
C ASN A 459 -18.64 -7.67 14.43
N GLY A 460 -17.51 -8.30 14.76
CA GLY A 460 -16.24 -8.13 14.04
C GLY A 460 -15.51 -6.81 14.31
N LYS A 461 -15.98 -5.99 15.26
CA LYS A 461 -15.38 -4.70 15.61
C LYS A 461 -14.82 -4.73 17.03
N ALA A 462 -13.63 -4.19 17.22
CA ALA A 462 -13.09 -3.92 18.55
C ALA A 462 -13.77 -2.70 19.15
N GLN A 463 -14.26 -2.80 20.39
CA GLN A 463 -14.94 -1.73 21.11
C GLN A 463 -14.14 -1.33 22.35
N ILE A 464 -14.37 -0.13 22.87
CA ILE A 464 -13.93 0.28 24.21
C ILE A 464 -15.18 0.40 25.07
N VAL A 465 -15.29 -0.44 26.10
CA VAL A 465 -16.46 -0.54 26.97
C VAL A 465 -16.04 -0.35 28.41
N VAL A 466 -16.85 0.38 29.18
CA VAL A 466 -16.69 0.51 30.63
C VAL A 466 -17.01 -0.83 31.29
N ASP A 467 -16.08 -1.35 32.06
CA ASP A 467 -16.26 -2.57 32.86
C ASP A 467 -16.86 -2.24 34.24
N GLY A 468 -16.55 -1.05 34.78
CA GLY A 468 -17.14 -0.52 36.01
C GLY A 468 -16.33 0.64 36.58
N VAL A 469 -16.76 1.18 37.72
CA VAL A 469 -16.01 2.20 38.47
C VAL A 469 -14.96 1.53 39.36
N ASP A 470 -13.74 2.04 39.38
CA ASP A 470 -12.73 1.62 40.35
C ASP A 470 -12.99 2.26 41.71
N ARG A 471 -13.66 1.54 42.61
CA ARG A 471 -14.07 2.05 43.94
C ARG A 471 -12.90 2.60 44.76
N ASP A 472 -11.69 2.06 44.56
CA ASP A 472 -10.50 2.47 45.29
C ASP A 472 -9.86 3.75 44.73
N SER A 473 -10.17 4.10 43.47
CA SER A 473 -9.73 5.36 42.84
C SER A 473 -10.56 6.58 43.26
N VAL A 474 -11.74 6.36 43.87
CA VAL A 474 -12.66 7.44 44.22
C VAL A 474 -12.03 8.36 45.24
N TYR A 475 -11.98 9.65 44.89
CA TYR A 475 -11.39 10.70 45.72
C TYR A 475 -12.31 11.92 45.83
N VAL A 476 -12.42 12.42 47.06
CA VAL A 476 -13.08 13.68 47.39
C VAL A 476 -12.12 14.48 48.27
N ALA A 477 -11.79 15.71 47.89
CA ALA A 477 -10.90 16.54 48.68
C ALA A 477 -11.49 16.90 50.04
N ALA A 478 -10.67 16.92 51.10
CA ALA A 478 -11.12 17.19 52.48
C ALA A 478 -11.88 18.52 52.65
N ARG A 479 -11.55 19.53 51.83
CA ARG A 479 -12.26 20.82 51.80
C ARG A 479 -13.77 20.73 51.54
N PHE A 480 -14.22 19.63 50.92
CA PHE A 480 -15.63 19.39 50.63
C PHE A 480 -16.39 18.81 51.83
N ALA A 481 -15.71 18.37 52.89
CA ALA A 481 -16.35 18.07 54.16
C ALA A 481 -16.42 19.35 55.01
N ARG A 482 -17.57 19.62 55.65
CA ARG A 482 -17.71 20.78 56.55
C ARG A 482 -16.82 20.68 57.78
N PHE A 483 -16.59 19.47 58.24
CA PHE A 483 -15.71 19.14 59.35
C PHE A 483 -14.78 18.01 58.92
N GLU A 484 -13.49 18.14 59.22
CA GLU A 484 -12.47 17.16 58.81
C GLU A 484 -12.79 15.73 59.28
N ILE A 485 -13.39 15.59 60.48
CA ILE A 485 -13.83 14.30 61.02
C ILE A 485 -14.93 13.61 60.18
N LEU A 486 -15.66 14.36 59.35
CA LEU A 486 -16.67 13.82 58.46
C LEU A 486 -16.10 13.39 57.11
N TRP A 487 -14.87 13.79 56.78
CA TRP A 487 -14.25 13.48 55.49
C TRP A 487 -14.26 11.98 55.16
N PRO A 488 -13.89 11.05 56.06
CA PRO A 488 -13.95 9.63 55.77
C PRO A 488 -15.37 9.15 55.43
N LYS A 489 -16.40 9.71 56.09
CA LYS A 489 -17.82 9.38 55.83
C LYS A 489 -18.30 9.96 54.50
N VAL A 490 -17.83 11.15 54.14
CA VAL A 490 -18.13 11.78 52.83
C VAL A 490 -17.50 10.96 51.70
N LEU A 491 -16.25 10.52 51.89
CA LEU A 491 -15.54 9.68 50.93
C LEU A 491 -16.24 8.32 50.74
N GLU A 492 -16.61 7.65 51.82
CA GLU A 492 -17.31 6.35 51.72
C GLU A 492 -18.70 6.51 51.08
N ALA A 493 -19.44 7.57 51.42
CA ALA A 493 -20.72 7.86 50.78
C ALA A 493 -20.57 8.16 49.27
N ALA A 494 -19.49 8.83 48.85
CA ALA A 494 -19.19 9.05 47.44
C ALA A 494 -18.87 7.74 46.71
N LYS A 495 -18.08 6.85 47.35
CA LYS A 495 -17.81 5.50 46.84
C LYS A 495 -19.09 4.71 46.63
N ASP A 496 -19.99 4.72 47.60
CA ASP A 496 -21.25 3.98 47.53
C ASP A 496 -22.20 4.56 46.47
N THR A 497 -22.21 5.90 46.33
CA THR A 497 -23.02 6.56 45.30
C THR A 497 -22.53 6.20 43.90
N LEU A 498 -21.21 6.25 43.67
CA LEU A 498 -20.61 5.87 42.39
C LEU A 498 -20.74 4.37 42.09
N ALA A 499 -20.62 3.50 43.11
CA ALA A 499 -20.87 2.07 42.94
C ALA A 499 -22.33 1.77 42.57
N GLY A 500 -23.28 2.62 42.99
CA GLY A 500 -24.69 2.54 42.61
C GLY A 500 -25.00 3.10 41.22
N MET A 501 -24.10 3.88 40.61
CA MET A 501 -24.20 4.27 39.21
C MET A 501 -23.73 3.09 38.35
N ASP A 502 -24.66 2.27 37.88
CA ASP A 502 -24.32 1.19 36.95
C ASP A 502 -23.86 1.77 35.61
N LEU A 503 -22.56 2.02 35.51
CA LEU A 503 -21.88 2.50 34.30
C LEU A 503 -21.31 1.33 33.48
N SER A 504 -21.43 0.10 33.97
CA SER A 504 -20.92 -1.10 33.31
C SER A 504 -21.66 -1.34 31.99
N GLY A 505 -20.90 -1.66 30.93
CA GLY A 505 -21.45 -1.84 29.60
C GLY A 505 -21.64 -0.56 28.79
N MET A 506 -21.38 0.63 29.36
CA MET A 506 -21.33 1.87 28.59
C MET A 506 -20.26 1.77 27.51
N VAL A 507 -20.65 1.95 26.25
CA VAL A 507 -19.72 1.91 25.12
C VAL A 507 -19.13 3.30 24.93
N LEU A 508 -17.82 3.43 25.13
CA LEU A 508 -17.08 4.67 24.91
C LEU A 508 -16.66 4.82 23.45
N CYS A 509 -16.40 3.70 22.78
CA CYS A 509 -16.05 3.65 21.37
C CYS A 509 -16.64 2.37 20.77
N ASP A 510 -17.59 2.54 19.83
CA ASP A 510 -18.26 1.42 19.17
C ASP A 510 -17.38 0.69 18.15
N GLU A 511 -16.32 1.35 17.66
CA GLU A 511 -15.41 0.83 16.65
C GLU A 511 -14.05 1.52 16.76
N ILE A 512 -13.04 0.77 17.19
CA ILE A 512 -11.65 1.19 17.09
C ILE A 512 -11.27 1.18 15.59
N PRO A 513 -10.80 2.30 15.02
CA PRO A 513 -10.53 2.40 13.59
C PRO A 513 -9.26 1.60 13.24
N VAL A 514 -9.46 0.37 12.79
CA VAL A 514 -8.42 -0.50 12.24
C VAL A 514 -8.69 -0.79 10.76
N PRO A 515 -7.65 -1.03 9.95
CA PRO A 515 -7.84 -1.40 8.56
C PRO A 515 -8.66 -2.70 8.45
N THR A 516 -9.68 -2.69 7.60
CA THR A 516 -10.53 -3.86 7.32
C THR A 516 -9.91 -4.81 6.30
N ASP A 517 -8.92 -4.34 5.55
CA ASP A 517 -8.06 -5.16 4.72
C ASP A 517 -6.60 -4.69 4.82
N LEU A 518 -5.66 -5.63 4.70
CA LEU A 518 -4.24 -5.34 4.55
C LEU A 518 -3.77 -5.93 3.21
N PHE A 519 -3.42 -5.06 2.26
CA PHE A 519 -3.05 -5.45 0.88
C PHE A 519 -4.13 -6.23 0.15
N GLY A 520 -5.40 -5.90 0.37
CA GLY A 520 -6.53 -6.59 -0.25
C GLY A 520 -6.83 -7.96 0.36
N PHE A 521 -6.15 -8.33 1.45
CA PHE A 521 -6.56 -9.43 2.30
C PHE A 521 -7.50 -8.91 3.38
N PRO A 522 -8.77 -9.35 3.39
CA PRO A 522 -9.69 -9.00 4.46
C PRO A 522 -9.08 -9.44 5.80
N MET A 523 -9.20 -8.57 6.80
CA MET A 523 -8.67 -8.81 8.13
C MET A 523 -9.83 -9.11 9.07
N ARG A 524 -9.66 -10.14 9.91
CA ARG A 524 -10.57 -10.43 11.01
C ARG A 524 -9.91 -10.07 12.33
N ILE A 525 -10.55 -9.20 13.09
CA ILE A 525 -10.11 -8.86 14.45
C ILE A 525 -10.33 -10.08 15.36
N THR A 526 -9.28 -10.50 16.06
CA THR A 526 -9.35 -11.64 16.99
C THR A 526 -9.52 -11.19 18.42
N HIS A 527 -8.73 -10.20 18.87
CA HIS A 527 -8.81 -9.61 20.20
C HIS A 527 -8.11 -8.25 20.23
N ALA A 528 -8.31 -7.52 21.32
CA ALA A 528 -7.63 -6.26 21.59
C ALA A 528 -7.22 -6.17 23.07
N GLU A 529 -6.06 -5.58 23.35
CA GLU A 529 -5.52 -5.47 24.70
C GLU A 529 -4.63 -4.23 24.85
N PRO A 530 -4.44 -3.72 26.08
CA PRO A 530 -3.50 -2.65 26.35
C PRO A 530 -2.05 -3.16 26.41
N ASP A 531 -1.13 -2.41 25.82
CA ASP A 531 0.32 -2.59 25.93
C ASP A 531 0.88 -1.73 27.07
N ALA A 532 1.92 -2.25 27.73
CA ALA A 532 2.57 -1.61 28.87
C ALA A 532 3.24 -0.26 28.53
N ASN A 533 3.48 0.07 27.26
CA ASN A 533 4.02 1.37 26.86
C ASN A 533 2.94 2.39 26.48
N GLY A 534 1.67 2.13 26.78
CA GLY A 534 0.58 3.08 26.56
C GLY A 534 -0.02 3.03 25.15
N HIS A 535 -0.13 1.83 24.57
CA HIS A 535 -0.83 1.60 23.30
C HIS A 535 -2.01 0.64 23.48
N ILE A 536 -3.05 0.77 22.67
CA ILE A 536 -4.03 -0.31 22.48
C ILE A 536 -3.56 -1.14 21.31
N LEU A 537 -3.37 -2.44 21.51
CA LEU A 537 -3.09 -3.40 20.46
C LEU A 537 -4.39 -4.03 20.01
N VAL A 538 -4.61 -4.08 18.70
CA VAL A 538 -5.68 -4.81 18.05
C VAL A 538 -5.05 -5.88 17.18
N PHE A 539 -5.29 -7.14 17.52
CA PHE A 539 -4.75 -8.30 16.82
C PHE A 539 -5.72 -8.78 15.76
N MET A 540 -5.17 -9.13 14.60
CA MET A 540 -5.93 -9.49 13.43
C MET A 540 -5.25 -10.62 12.66
N ASP A 541 -6.08 -11.46 12.07
CA ASP A 541 -5.66 -12.54 11.16
C ASP A 541 -6.20 -12.27 9.76
N TYR A 542 -5.55 -12.83 8.74
CA TYR A 542 -6.11 -12.86 7.40
C TYR A 542 -7.36 -13.74 7.37
N ASP A 543 -8.45 -13.19 6.84
CA ASP A 543 -9.71 -13.90 6.63
C ASP A 543 -9.70 -14.52 5.22
N LEU A 544 -9.16 -15.74 5.14
CA LEU A 544 -8.81 -16.41 3.88
C LEU A 544 -9.97 -17.06 3.14
#